data_AF-A0A430L2X5-F1
#
_entry.id   AF-A0A430L2X5-F1
#
_cell.length_a   1.000
_cell.length_b   1.000
_cell.length_c   1.000
_cell.angle_alpha   90.00
_cell.angle_beta   90.00
_cell.angle_gamma   90.00
#
_symmetry.space_group_name_H-M   'P 1'
#
loop_
_entity.id
_entity.type
_entity.pdbx_description
1 polymer ?
#
loop_
_entity_poly.entity_id
_entity_poly.type
_entity_poly.pdbx_seq_one_letter_code
_entity_poly.pdbx_strand_id
1 'polypeptide(L)'
;MKLHRPALLLALASSVAAQSIELSATSELTFVEGTRTARLTKQTAPPTGAYTTYASKITLRGSSNTEDDGFTSTLTGLFPTSDITTATNLTDSETGTATTNGTETGTSTTTKAKPTNTQACNNYVELCKRKYSNITMIGCHNSPFVRPGNSGSNQELDVTTQLNDGVRFIQAQIQWPSNSSVPHFCHSTCDLLDAGPITQWLTTVREWVDTHPYDVVTILLGNGNYSHPDLYVPYIEQTGILKYVYRAPYLPMALDDWPTLEELIIHGKRVIMFIDYVSDQKKYPWLLDEFTQMWETPFDPLDRKFPCTVQRPPNLSDKSAKNRLYLMNHNLNAEFNVFGAEILVPAVALLNETNNVTGYGSLGLAANNCRSDWGRAPNILNVDYYNYGGFPGSVFEVAAQMNNVTYDRGSCCGTVSSASLTQAASWTGLLAALLSAYLML
;
A
#
# COMPACT_ATOMS: atom_id res chain seq x y z
N MET A 1 -90.75 -6.97 -7.27
CA MET A 1 -90.98 -7.25 -8.70
C MET A 1 -89.63 -7.59 -9.33
N LYS A 2 -89.63 -8.63 -10.17
CA LYS A 2 -88.51 -9.44 -10.72
C LYS A 2 -87.26 -8.75 -11.32
N LEU A 3 -86.12 -9.45 -11.13
CA LEU A 3 -84.93 -9.72 -12.00
C LEU A 3 -84.11 -8.50 -12.50
N HIS A 4 -82.77 -8.50 -12.63
CA HIS A 4 -81.81 -9.52 -13.11
C HIS A 4 -80.40 -9.30 -12.52
N ARG A 5 -79.63 -10.38 -12.35
CA ARG A 5 -78.14 -10.35 -12.33
C ARG A 5 -77.61 -10.21 -13.76
N PRO A 6 -76.45 -9.54 -13.93
CA PRO A 6 -75.40 -10.13 -14.74
C PRO A 6 -74.05 -10.14 -14.01
N ALA A 7 -73.29 -11.20 -14.27
CA ALA A 7 -71.88 -11.35 -13.92
C ALA A 7 -71.04 -10.41 -14.79
N LEU A 8 -70.01 -9.80 -14.19
CA LEU A 8 -68.97 -9.09 -14.91
C LEU A 8 -67.61 -9.64 -14.46
N LEU A 9 -66.95 -10.37 -15.36
CA LEU A 9 -65.51 -10.62 -15.31
C LEU A 9 -64.82 -9.26 -15.46
N LEU A 10 -63.92 -8.90 -14.53
CA LEU A 10 -62.91 -7.87 -14.77
C LEU A 10 -61.53 -8.46 -14.50
N ALA A 11 -60.67 -8.33 -15.51
CA ALA A 11 -59.30 -8.78 -15.55
C ALA A 11 -58.41 -8.04 -14.53
N LEU A 12 -57.51 -8.78 -13.89
CA LEU A 12 -56.37 -8.24 -13.15
C LEU A 12 -55.39 -7.58 -14.13
N ALA A 13 -55.43 -6.25 -14.22
CA ALA A 13 -54.34 -5.47 -14.79
C ALA A 13 -53.53 -4.87 -13.63
N SER A 14 -52.34 -5.43 -13.39
CA SER A 14 -51.34 -4.88 -12.48
C SER A 14 -50.80 -3.57 -13.02
N SER A 15 -51.17 -2.45 -12.40
CA SER A 15 -50.56 -1.14 -12.63
C SER A 15 -49.18 -1.10 -11.93
N VAL A 16 -48.11 -1.27 -12.71
CA VAL A 16 -46.77 -0.87 -12.28
C VAL A 16 -46.75 0.65 -12.28
N ALA A 17 -46.83 1.26 -11.10
CA ALA A 17 -46.55 2.69 -10.95
C ALA A 17 -45.03 2.88 -11.10
N ALA A 18 -44.61 3.51 -12.19
CA ALA A 18 -43.26 4.02 -12.33
C ALA A 18 -43.06 5.10 -11.26
N GLN A 19 -42.19 4.84 -10.28
CA GLN A 19 -41.71 5.89 -9.37
C GLN A 19 -40.73 6.76 -10.15
N SER A 20 -41.16 7.97 -10.50
CA SER A 20 -40.26 9.05 -10.90
C SER A 20 -39.59 9.59 -9.64
N ILE A 21 -38.29 9.35 -9.47
CA ILE A 21 -37.48 10.02 -8.46
C ILE A 21 -37.01 11.34 -9.08
N GLU A 22 -37.57 12.46 -8.64
CA GLU A 22 -37.01 13.79 -8.90
C GLU A 22 -35.84 14.03 -7.94
N LEU A 23 -34.63 14.06 -8.48
CA LEU A 23 -33.43 14.52 -7.77
C LEU A 23 -33.37 16.04 -7.83
N SER A 24 -33.98 16.72 -6.86
CA SER A 24 -33.87 18.17 -6.69
C SER A 24 -32.68 18.53 -5.77
N ALA A 25 -31.46 18.48 -6.29
CA ALA A 25 -30.28 19.09 -5.64
C ALA A 25 -29.13 19.24 -6.65
N THR A 26 -29.33 20.03 -7.72
CA THR A 26 -28.26 20.34 -8.70
C THR A 26 -27.56 21.67 -8.42
N SER A 27 -27.89 22.37 -7.33
CA SER A 27 -27.41 23.73 -7.06
C SER A 27 -25.99 23.83 -6.48
N GLU A 28 -25.25 22.72 -6.34
CA GLU A 28 -23.83 22.74 -5.92
C GLU A 28 -22.87 22.13 -6.95
N LEU A 29 -23.34 21.77 -8.15
CA LEU A 29 -22.45 21.35 -9.23
C LEU A 29 -21.95 22.59 -9.98
N THR A 30 -20.77 23.07 -9.57
CA THR A 30 -20.05 24.09 -10.35
C THR A 30 -19.37 23.41 -11.53
N PHE A 31 -20.00 23.43 -12.70
CA PHE A 31 -19.37 22.99 -13.94
C PHE A 31 -18.47 24.12 -14.45
N VAL A 32 -17.16 23.94 -14.33
CA VAL A 32 -16.19 24.84 -14.96
C VAL A 32 -16.13 24.50 -16.43
N GLU A 33 -16.68 25.38 -17.26
CA GLU A 33 -16.64 25.27 -18.72
C GLU A 33 -15.22 25.61 -19.20
N GLY A 34 -14.45 24.59 -19.55
CA GLY A 34 -13.12 24.73 -20.16
C GLY A 34 -13.12 24.10 -21.55
N THR A 35 -12.89 24.90 -22.59
CA THR A 35 -12.69 24.40 -23.96
C THR A 35 -11.27 23.86 -24.11
N ARG A 36 -11.03 22.63 -23.67
CA ARG A 36 -9.83 21.86 -24.05
C ARG A 36 -10.21 20.81 -25.08
N THR A 37 -9.80 21.02 -26.33
CA THR A 37 -10.02 20.14 -27.49
C THR A 37 -9.03 18.98 -27.59
N ALA A 38 -8.18 18.76 -26.58
CA ALA A 38 -7.30 17.62 -26.54
C ALA A 38 -8.11 16.37 -26.18
N ARG A 39 -8.23 15.42 -27.13
CA ARG A 39 -8.76 14.09 -26.82
C ARG A 39 -7.93 13.49 -25.69
N LEU A 40 -8.56 13.12 -24.58
CA LEU A 40 -7.95 12.24 -23.59
C LEU A 40 -7.68 10.91 -24.30
N THR A 41 -6.42 10.60 -24.58
CA THR A 41 -6.03 9.30 -25.12
C THR A 41 -6.06 8.29 -23.99
N LYS A 42 -7.06 7.40 -24.04
CA LYS A 42 -7.18 6.25 -23.16
C LYS A 42 -6.01 5.30 -23.37
N GLN A 43 -5.30 4.93 -22.30
CA GLN A 43 -4.34 3.85 -22.33
C GLN A 43 -5.05 2.52 -22.02
N THR A 44 -5.75 1.95 -23.02
CA THR A 44 -6.46 0.68 -22.86
C THR A 44 -5.57 -0.55 -22.92
N ALA A 45 -4.32 -0.38 -23.34
CA ALA A 45 -3.38 -1.48 -23.57
C ALA A 45 -2.04 -1.17 -22.91
N PRO A 46 -1.30 -2.22 -22.47
CA PRO A 46 0.08 -2.08 -22.05
C PRO A 46 0.88 -1.28 -23.09
N PRO A 47 1.62 -0.24 -22.69
CA PRO A 47 2.41 0.57 -23.61
C PRO A 47 3.53 -0.26 -24.23
N THR A 48 3.70 -0.18 -25.54
CA THR A 48 4.78 -0.88 -26.23
C THR A 48 6.13 -0.26 -25.88
N GLY A 49 7.10 -1.08 -25.48
CA GLY A 49 8.50 -0.64 -25.26
C GLY A 49 8.78 -0.03 -23.88
N ALA A 50 7.78 0.12 -23.01
CA ALA A 50 7.98 0.63 -21.65
C ALA A 50 8.51 -0.41 -20.65
N TYR A 51 8.59 -1.68 -21.07
CA TYR A 51 8.91 -2.82 -20.20
C TYR A 51 10.34 -3.31 -20.43
N THR A 52 11.13 -3.31 -19.36
CA THR A 52 12.49 -3.85 -19.40
C THR A 52 12.50 -5.33 -19.05
N THR A 53 13.15 -6.14 -19.88
CA THR A 53 13.36 -7.57 -19.60
C THR A 53 14.84 -7.87 -19.37
N TYR A 54 15.13 -8.64 -18.32
CA TYR A 54 16.48 -9.09 -18.00
C TYR A 54 16.57 -10.61 -18.12
N ALA A 55 17.53 -11.09 -18.91
CA ALA A 55 17.78 -12.52 -19.06
C ALA A 55 18.53 -13.13 -17.87
N SER A 56 19.24 -12.31 -17.09
CA SER A 56 20.05 -12.72 -15.94
C SER A 56 19.96 -11.69 -14.81
N LYS A 57 20.28 -12.15 -13.59
CA LYS A 57 20.40 -11.31 -12.40
C LYS A 57 21.67 -10.46 -12.47
N ILE A 58 21.55 -9.17 -12.25
CA ILE A 58 22.64 -8.20 -12.20
C ILE A 58 22.86 -7.78 -10.75
N THR A 59 24.11 -7.76 -10.28
CA THR A 59 24.47 -7.15 -8.99
C THR A 59 24.65 -5.64 -9.15
N LEU A 60 23.95 -4.86 -8.34
CA LEU A 60 24.03 -3.40 -8.34
C LEU A 60 25.16 -2.90 -7.42
N ARG A 61 26.07 -2.08 -7.96
CA ARG A 61 27.15 -1.43 -7.17
C ARG A 61 26.57 -0.26 -6.38
N GLY A 62 26.96 -0.10 -5.11
CA GLY A 62 26.40 0.93 -4.20
C GLY A 62 25.24 0.45 -3.32
N SER A 63 24.90 -0.85 -3.36
CA SER A 63 23.90 -1.48 -2.48
C SER A 63 24.47 -1.88 -1.10
N SER A 64 25.76 -1.67 -0.84
CA SER A 64 26.31 -1.94 0.49
C SER A 64 25.73 -0.94 1.47
N ASN A 65 24.87 -1.41 2.38
CA ASN A 65 24.33 -0.65 3.52
C ASN A 65 25.41 -0.29 4.57
N THR A 66 26.68 -0.20 4.16
CA THR A 66 27.83 0.16 4.98
C THR A 66 28.17 1.65 4.86
N GLU A 67 27.17 2.50 4.59
CA GLU A 67 27.31 3.91 4.95
C GLU A 67 27.13 3.98 6.47
N ASP A 68 28.20 4.40 7.14
CA ASP A 68 28.40 4.51 8.58
C ASP A 68 27.47 5.59 9.16
N ASP A 69 26.15 5.35 9.12
CA ASP A 69 25.15 6.21 9.73
C ASP A 69 25.09 5.86 11.23
N GLY A 70 25.61 6.78 12.07
CA GLY A 70 25.71 6.68 13.53
C GLY A 70 24.38 6.66 14.29
N PHE A 71 23.46 5.78 13.90
CA PHE A 71 22.16 5.53 14.56
C PHE A 71 22.08 4.14 15.22
N THR A 72 23.15 3.34 15.13
CA THR A 72 23.24 1.96 15.64
C THR A 72 23.24 1.85 17.17
N SER A 73 23.26 2.96 17.91
CA SER A 73 23.44 2.95 19.37
C SER A 73 22.14 2.84 20.19
N THR A 74 20.95 2.93 19.58
CA THR A 74 19.68 3.03 20.35
C THR A 74 18.76 1.81 20.25
N LEU A 75 18.99 0.88 19.30
CA LEU A 75 18.10 -0.28 19.07
C LEU A 75 18.67 -1.63 19.48
N THR A 76 19.96 -1.70 19.84
CA THR A 76 20.64 -2.93 20.29
C THR A 76 20.15 -3.47 21.64
N GLY A 77 19.26 -2.75 22.34
CA GLY A 77 18.69 -3.17 23.63
C GLY A 77 17.35 -3.92 23.57
N LEU A 78 16.71 -4.06 22.40
CA LEU A 78 15.32 -4.54 22.29
C LEU A 78 15.15 -5.90 21.61
N PHE A 79 16.18 -6.42 20.96
CA PHE A 79 16.17 -7.73 20.31
C PHE A 79 17.16 -8.66 21.01
N PRO A 80 16.74 -9.86 21.49
CA PRO A 80 17.68 -10.84 22.00
C PRO A 80 18.63 -11.26 20.88
N THR A 81 19.90 -10.89 20.98
CA THR A 81 20.98 -11.35 20.10
C THR A 81 21.30 -12.81 20.42
N SER A 82 20.51 -13.71 19.85
CA SER A 82 20.84 -15.12 19.76
C SER A 82 20.25 -15.61 18.45
N ASP A 83 21.12 -16.09 17.56
CA ASP A 83 20.81 -16.65 16.23
C ASP A 83 21.10 -15.73 15.01
N ILE A 84 22.23 -15.01 15.02
CA ILE A 84 23.00 -14.79 13.79
C ILE A 84 24.29 -15.60 13.91
N THR A 85 24.21 -16.88 13.59
CA THR A 85 25.39 -17.72 13.35
C THR A 85 25.48 -17.98 11.85
N THR A 86 26.37 -17.24 11.21
CA THR A 86 26.90 -17.55 9.88
C THR A 86 27.54 -18.94 9.97
N ALA A 87 27.01 -19.88 9.18
CA ALA A 87 27.52 -21.25 9.12
C ALA A 87 28.91 -21.29 8.46
N THR A 88 29.93 -21.56 9.26
CA THR A 88 31.20 -22.14 8.80
C THR A 88 31.62 -23.21 9.80
N ASN A 89 31.86 -24.42 9.26
CA ASN A 89 32.12 -25.67 9.97
C ASN A 89 33.39 -25.66 10.85
N LEU A 90 33.28 -26.34 12.01
CA LEU A 90 34.20 -27.32 12.64
C LEU A 90 35.70 -26.96 12.64
N THR A 91 36.43 -26.88 13.75
CA THR A 91 36.55 -27.79 14.90
C THR A 91 37.27 -27.03 16.02
N ASP A 92 36.84 -27.14 17.28
CA ASP A 92 37.75 -26.87 18.39
C ASP A 92 37.67 -27.96 19.45
N SER A 93 38.86 -28.43 19.79
CA SER A 93 39.15 -29.53 20.69
C SER A 93 39.59 -28.92 22.00
N GLU A 94 38.81 -29.06 23.07
CA GLU A 94 39.29 -28.75 24.41
C GLU A 94 39.18 -29.96 25.34
N THR A 95 40.36 -30.46 25.65
CA THR A 95 40.71 -31.27 26.81
C THR A 95 40.45 -30.52 28.11
N GLY A 96 39.73 -31.14 29.05
CA GLY A 96 39.58 -30.61 30.41
C GLY A 96 39.17 -31.70 31.39
N THR A 97 40.16 -32.29 32.06
CA THR A 97 39.99 -33.24 33.17
C THR A 97 39.63 -32.49 34.45
N ALA A 98 38.52 -32.83 35.11
CA ALA A 98 38.37 -32.66 36.56
C ALA A 98 37.24 -33.54 37.12
N THR A 99 37.63 -34.54 37.91
CA THR A 99 36.79 -35.25 38.88
C THR A 99 36.38 -34.33 40.03
N THR A 100 35.12 -34.38 40.47
CA THR A 100 34.75 -34.29 41.90
C THR A 100 33.29 -34.68 42.14
N ASN A 101 33.09 -35.50 43.17
CA ASN A 101 31.81 -35.92 43.71
C ASN A 101 31.08 -34.75 44.37
N GLY A 102 29.78 -34.61 44.11
CA GLY A 102 28.87 -33.73 44.82
C GLY A 102 27.43 -34.18 44.60
N THR A 103 26.85 -34.83 45.59
CA THR A 103 25.44 -35.21 45.62
C THR A 103 24.61 -33.98 45.98
N GLU A 104 23.91 -33.38 45.02
CA GLU A 104 22.83 -32.43 45.32
C GLU A 104 21.57 -32.77 44.52
N THR A 105 20.56 -33.17 45.28
CA THR A 105 19.18 -33.35 44.87
C THR A 105 18.56 -31.96 44.70
N GLY A 106 18.31 -31.54 43.46
CA GLY A 106 17.75 -30.22 43.16
C GLY A 106 17.29 -30.10 41.71
N THR A 107 16.33 -30.92 41.28
CA THR A 107 15.71 -30.78 39.96
C THR A 107 14.71 -29.62 39.98
N SER A 108 15.21 -28.40 39.83
CA SER A 108 14.41 -27.27 39.33
C SER A 108 15.01 -26.82 38.01
N THR A 109 14.65 -27.51 36.94
CA THR A 109 14.76 -27.00 35.58
C THR A 109 13.71 -25.91 35.40
N THR A 110 13.98 -24.72 35.92
CA THR A 110 13.32 -23.51 35.41
C THR A 110 13.85 -23.28 34.01
N THR A 111 13.16 -23.82 33.00
CA THR A 111 13.33 -23.41 31.61
C THR A 111 12.99 -21.92 31.56
N LYS A 112 14.02 -21.07 31.62
CA LYS A 112 13.89 -19.63 31.42
C LYS A 112 13.14 -19.44 30.11
N ALA A 113 11.93 -18.88 30.16
CA ALA A 113 11.11 -18.68 28.98
C ALA A 113 11.93 -17.93 27.93
N LYS A 114 12.03 -18.49 26.72
CA LYS A 114 12.76 -17.84 25.62
C LYS A 114 12.12 -16.46 25.41
N PRO A 115 12.90 -15.36 25.38
CA PRO A 115 12.34 -14.04 25.15
C PRO A 115 11.58 -14.04 23.82
N THR A 116 10.29 -13.71 23.89
CA THR A 116 9.41 -13.57 22.73
C THR A 116 9.37 -12.10 22.33
N ASN A 117 9.67 -11.79 21.08
CA ASN A 117 9.49 -10.42 20.56
C ASN A 117 8.01 -10.03 20.72
N THR A 118 7.74 -8.93 21.41
CA THR A 118 6.39 -8.36 21.55
C THR A 118 6.18 -7.12 20.66
N GLN A 119 7.25 -6.64 20.02
CA GLN A 119 7.19 -5.51 19.10
C GLN A 119 6.70 -5.99 17.73
N ALA A 120 5.54 -5.48 17.34
CA ALA A 120 4.95 -5.75 16.04
C ALA A 120 5.73 -5.06 14.91
N CYS A 121 5.79 -5.70 13.75
CA CYS A 121 6.26 -5.13 12.49
C CYS A 121 5.07 -5.02 11.54
N ASN A 122 4.74 -3.81 11.06
CA ASN A 122 3.50 -3.58 10.31
C ASN A 122 2.27 -4.17 11.03
N ASN A 123 2.08 -3.81 12.30
CA ASN A 123 0.98 -4.21 13.19
C ASN A 123 0.96 -5.68 13.68
N TYR A 124 1.85 -6.56 13.21
CA TYR A 124 1.86 -7.97 13.61
C TYR A 124 3.27 -8.46 13.97
N VAL A 125 3.41 -9.17 15.09
CA VAL A 125 4.70 -9.76 15.52
C VAL A 125 5.13 -10.87 14.55
N GLU A 126 4.15 -11.61 14.03
CA GLU A 126 4.31 -12.73 13.10
C GLU A 126 4.89 -12.32 11.75
N LEU A 127 4.85 -11.04 11.42
CA LEU A 127 5.38 -10.50 10.17
C LEU A 127 6.87 -10.13 10.26
N CYS A 128 7.41 -9.88 11.46
CA CYS A 128 8.80 -9.43 11.61
C CYS A 128 9.81 -10.36 10.92
N LYS A 129 9.68 -11.67 11.12
CA LYS A 129 10.58 -12.69 10.56
C LYS A 129 10.26 -13.08 9.12
N ARG A 130 9.20 -12.53 8.52
CA ARG A 130 8.83 -12.86 7.14
C ARG A 130 9.60 -11.97 6.18
N LYS A 131 10.05 -12.56 5.07
CA LYS A 131 10.53 -11.81 3.91
C LYS A 131 9.45 -10.85 3.45
N TYR A 132 9.83 -9.64 3.05
CA TYR A 132 8.92 -8.67 2.44
C TYR A 132 8.12 -9.27 1.27
N SER A 133 8.76 -10.17 0.51
CA SER A 133 8.14 -10.91 -0.59
C SER A 133 7.08 -11.95 -0.18
N ASN A 134 6.94 -12.23 1.11
CA ASN A 134 5.99 -13.19 1.69
C ASN A 134 5.03 -12.51 2.69
N ILE A 135 4.57 -11.31 2.33
CA ILE A 135 3.58 -10.53 3.08
C ILE A 135 2.56 -9.97 2.10
N THR A 136 1.29 -10.06 2.47
CA THR A 136 0.17 -9.38 1.80
C THR A 136 -0.11 -8.06 2.48
N MET A 137 -0.14 -6.96 1.74
CA MET A 137 -0.40 -5.61 2.25
C MET A 137 -1.64 -5.03 1.58
N ILE A 138 -2.39 -4.21 2.32
CA ILE A 138 -3.38 -3.32 1.73
C ILE A 138 -2.67 -2.16 1.04
N GLY A 139 -3.05 -1.95 -0.21
CA GLY A 139 -2.63 -0.87 -1.06
C GLY A 139 -3.72 0.17 -1.24
N CYS A 140 -3.39 1.43 -1.04
CA CYS A 140 -4.24 2.54 -1.49
C CYS A 140 -3.85 2.91 -2.92
N HIS A 141 -4.72 2.55 -3.86
CA HIS A 141 -4.62 3.04 -5.23
C HIS A 141 -4.76 4.55 -5.21
N ASN A 142 -3.82 5.26 -5.84
CA ASN A 142 -3.88 6.72 -5.97
C ASN A 142 -4.08 7.46 -4.62
N SER A 143 -3.32 7.03 -3.61
CA SER A 143 -3.35 7.51 -2.22
C SER A 143 -3.48 9.04 -2.03
N PRO A 144 -2.83 9.92 -2.81
CA PRO A 144 -2.97 11.38 -2.65
C PRO A 144 -4.33 11.94 -3.08
N PHE A 145 -5.14 11.20 -3.84
CA PHE A 145 -6.34 11.72 -4.50
C PHE A 145 -7.53 11.70 -3.55
N VAL A 146 -7.51 12.65 -2.62
CA VAL A 146 -8.49 12.85 -1.54
C VAL A 146 -9.12 14.23 -1.69
N ARG A 147 -10.30 14.31 -2.33
CA ARG A 147 -11.03 15.58 -2.49
C ARG A 147 -12.54 15.34 -2.41
N PRO A 148 -13.20 15.64 -1.28
CA PRO A 148 -14.65 15.50 -1.14
C PRO A 148 -15.41 16.14 -2.31
N GLY A 149 -16.35 15.38 -2.89
CA GLY A 149 -17.16 15.83 -4.03
C GLY A 149 -16.47 15.78 -5.41
N ASN A 150 -15.18 15.43 -5.51
CA ASN A 150 -14.51 15.22 -6.78
C ASN A 150 -14.64 13.75 -7.22
N SER A 151 -15.10 13.51 -8.44
CA SER A 151 -15.31 12.17 -8.99
C SER A 151 -14.02 11.35 -9.15
N GLY A 152 -12.88 12.00 -9.38
CA GLY A 152 -11.57 11.37 -9.46
C GLY A 152 -10.89 11.18 -8.10
N SER A 153 -11.61 11.25 -6.98
CA SER A 153 -11.02 10.85 -5.69
C SER A 153 -10.94 9.33 -5.61
N ASN A 154 -9.79 8.81 -5.21
CA ASN A 154 -9.58 7.37 -5.00
C ASN A 154 -9.63 6.96 -3.53
N GLN A 155 -9.42 7.91 -2.62
CA GLN A 155 -9.45 7.66 -1.18
C GLN A 155 -10.26 8.75 -0.48
N GLU A 156 -10.87 8.41 0.65
CA GLU A 156 -11.58 9.38 1.51
C GLU A 156 -10.65 10.04 2.54
N LEU A 157 -9.66 9.31 3.03
CA LEU A 157 -8.81 9.69 4.15
C LEU A 157 -7.41 10.05 3.66
N ASP A 158 -6.75 11.01 4.31
CA ASP A 158 -5.38 11.42 3.96
C ASP A 158 -4.34 10.31 4.17
N VAL A 159 -3.14 10.50 3.62
CA VAL A 159 -2.08 9.48 3.66
C VAL A 159 -1.61 9.14 5.08
N THR A 160 -1.59 10.11 6.00
CA THR A 160 -1.22 9.85 7.40
C THR A 160 -2.25 8.93 8.05
N THR A 161 -3.53 9.17 7.80
CA THR A 161 -4.63 8.33 8.29
C THR A 161 -4.58 6.95 7.65
N GLN A 162 -4.38 6.86 6.33
CA GLN A 162 -4.17 5.59 5.63
C GLN A 162 -3.08 4.74 6.29
N LEU A 163 -1.91 5.33 6.54
CA LEU A 163 -0.78 4.64 7.16
C LEU A 163 -1.06 4.26 8.62
N ASN A 164 -1.71 5.13 9.39
CA ASN A 164 -2.13 4.83 10.77
C ASN A 164 -3.10 3.65 10.84
N ASP A 165 -4.04 3.56 9.90
CA ASP A 165 -5.06 2.50 9.85
C ASP A 165 -4.50 1.14 9.39
N GLY A 166 -3.23 1.10 8.94
CA GLY A 166 -2.52 -0.14 8.61
C GLY A 166 -2.20 -0.33 7.13
N VAL A 167 -2.45 0.66 6.27
CA VAL A 167 -2.00 0.64 4.86
C VAL A 167 -0.47 0.62 4.84
N ARG A 168 0.13 -0.26 4.02
CA ARG A 168 1.59 -0.37 3.88
C ARG A 168 2.06 -0.36 2.43
N PHE A 169 1.13 -0.13 1.50
CA PHE A 169 1.42 0.18 0.10
C PHE A 169 0.62 1.41 -0.33
N ILE A 170 1.28 2.42 -0.86
CA ILE A 170 0.66 3.68 -1.30
C ILE A 170 1.11 3.97 -2.73
N GLN A 171 0.14 4.11 -3.63
CA GLN A 171 0.39 4.38 -5.04
C GLN A 171 0.03 5.83 -5.37
N ALA A 172 0.80 6.50 -6.21
CA ALA A 172 0.51 7.87 -6.65
C ALA A 172 0.95 8.09 -8.10
N GLN A 173 0.17 8.81 -8.89
CA GLN A 173 0.48 9.10 -10.31
C GLN A 173 1.12 10.47 -10.47
N ILE A 174 2.32 10.50 -11.06
CA ILE A 174 3.09 11.72 -11.32
C ILE A 174 2.72 12.29 -12.69
N GLN A 175 2.45 13.58 -12.74
CA GLN A 175 2.22 14.35 -13.96
C GLN A 175 2.99 15.68 -13.91
N TRP A 176 3.18 16.29 -15.08
CA TRP A 176 3.68 17.67 -15.20
C TRP A 176 2.50 18.58 -15.53
N PRO A 177 2.05 19.43 -14.59
CA PRO A 177 0.99 20.39 -14.90
C PRO A 177 1.37 21.29 -16.07
N SER A 178 0.37 21.71 -16.85
CA SER A 178 0.61 22.64 -17.96
C SER A 178 1.21 23.94 -17.41
N ASN A 179 2.32 24.39 -18.01
CA ASN A 179 3.08 25.59 -17.62
C ASN A 179 3.76 25.51 -16.24
N SER A 180 3.94 24.31 -15.68
CA SER A 180 4.75 24.09 -14.48
C SER A 180 6.03 23.32 -14.82
N SER A 181 7.12 23.66 -14.15
CA SER A 181 8.36 22.87 -14.15
C SER A 181 8.50 21.99 -12.91
N VAL A 182 7.43 21.87 -12.11
CA VAL A 182 7.38 21.09 -10.87
C VAL A 182 6.43 19.91 -11.09
N PRO A 183 6.85 18.67 -10.79
CA PRO A 183 5.99 17.51 -10.93
C PRO A 183 4.96 17.48 -9.79
N HIS A 184 3.72 17.13 -10.14
CA HIS A 184 2.60 17.03 -9.21
C HIS A 184 2.05 15.60 -9.21
N PHE A 185 1.33 15.24 -8.15
CA PHE A 185 0.47 14.07 -8.18
C PHE A 185 -0.90 14.44 -8.77
N CYS A 186 -1.26 13.83 -9.90
CA CYS A 186 -2.50 14.15 -10.60
C CYS A 186 -3.26 12.90 -11.08
N HIS A 187 -4.59 12.91 -10.98
CA HIS A 187 -5.43 11.79 -11.41
C HIS A 187 -5.61 11.79 -12.94
N SER A 188 -4.77 11.06 -13.67
CA SER A 188 -4.69 11.05 -15.14
C SER A 188 -4.29 12.40 -15.76
N THR A 189 -4.94 13.50 -15.37
CA THR A 189 -4.61 14.89 -15.68
C THR A 189 -4.75 15.76 -14.43
N CYS A 190 -3.99 16.86 -14.35
CA CYS A 190 -4.10 17.79 -13.23
C CYS A 190 -5.39 18.62 -13.27
N ASP A 191 -6.09 18.66 -14.41
CA ASP A 191 -7.41 19.31 -14.53
C ASP A 191 -8.50 18.49 -13.81
N LEU A 192 -8.40 17.15 -13.82
CA LEU A 192 -9.35 16.27 -13.14
C LEU A 192 -9.19 16.32 -11.62
N LEU A 193 -7.96 16.09 -11.15
CA LEU A 193 -7.59 16.26 -9.74
C LEU A 193 -6.08 16.47 -9.65
N ASP A 194 -5.68 17.65 -9.16
CA ASP A 194 -4.31 17.96 -8.76
C ASP A 194 -4.20 17.90 -7.23
N ALA A 195 -3.37 16.99 -6.72
CA ALA A 195 -3.08 16.82 -5.30
C ALA A 195 -1.82 17.61 -4.86
N GLY A 196 -1.25 18.42 -5.76
CA GLY A 196 -0.13 19.30 -5.51
C GLY A 196 1.23 18.70 -5.85
N PRO A 197 2.32 19.45 -5.58
CA PRO A 197 3.69 19.01 -5.84
C PRO A 197 4.01 17.68 -5.14
N ILE A 198 4.73 16.78 -5.83
CA ILE A 198 5.09 15.46 -5.26
C ILE A 198 5.88 15.59 -3.94
N THR A 199 6.60 16.70 -3.78
CA THR A 199 7.42 16.99 -2.61
C THR A 199 6.59 17.14 -1.34
N GLN A 200 5.35 17.62 -1.42
CA GLN A 200 4.50 17.82 -0.24
C GLN A 200 4.06 16.47 0.33
N TRP A 201 3.44 15.64 -0.51
CA TRP A 201 2.93 14.34 -0.08
C TRP A 201 4.06 13.36 0.30
N LEU A 202 5.18 13.35 -0.42
CA LEU A 202 6.35 12.53 -0.05
C LEU A 202 6.99 12.99 1.26
N THR A 203 7.01 14.30 1.54
CA THR A 203 7.41 14.86 2.84
C THR A 203 6.50 14.34 3.96
N THR A 204 5.19 14.35 3.77
CA THR A 204 4.23 13.82 4.76
C THR A 204 4.45 12.32 5.04
N VAL A 205 4.71 11.52 4.00
CA VAL A 205 5.04 10.10 4.18
C VAL A 205 6.35 9.94 4.95
N ARG A 206 7.38 10.73 4.62
CA ARG A 206 8.66 10.72 5.34
C ARG A 206 8.50 11.08 6.82
N GLU A 207 7.67 12.06 7.16
CA GLU A 207 7.33 12.43 8.55
C GLU A 207 6.64 11.31 9.31
N TRP A 208 5.74 10.60 8.63
CA TRP A 208 5.13 9.42 9.22
C TRP A 208 6.19 8.34 9.48
N VAL A 209 7.05 8.05 8.50
CA VAL A 209 8.14 7.07 8.65
C VAL A 209 9.10 7.46 9.79
N ASP A 210 9.40 8.75 10.00
CA ASP A 210 10.23 9.24 11.11
C ASP A 210 9.69 8.81 12.49
N THR A 211 8.38 8.78 12.65
CA THR A 211 7.70 8.54 13.93
C THR A 211 7.23 7.09 14.13
N HIS A 212 7.39 6.23 13.10
CA HIS A 212 6.92 4.85 13.08
C HIS A 212 8.07 3.85 12.86
N PRO A 213 9.00 3.70 13.83
CA PRO A 213 10.27 2.98 13.63
C PRO A 213 10.12 1.48 13.32
N TYR A 214 8.95 0.89 13.54
CA TYR A 214 8.69 -0.54 13.34
C TYR A 214 7.82 -0.83 12.11
N ASP A 215 7.61 0.18 11.27
CA ASP A 215 6.80 0.05 10.06
C ASP A 215 7.65 0.20 8.81
N VAL A 216 7.33 -0.63 7.81
CA VAL A 216 7.91 -0.62 6.47
C VAL A 216 6.81 -0.28 5.47
N VAL A 217 7.01 0.80 4.71
CA VAL A 217 6.05 1.33 3.74
C VAL A 217 6.56 1.12 2.32
N THR A 218 5.66 0.79 1.41
CA THR A 218 5.95 0.68 -0.02
C THR A 218 5.30 1.82 -0.78
N ILE A 219 6.05 2.47 -1.65
CA ILE A 219 5.57 3.57 -2.50
C ILE A 219 5.69 3.12 -3.96
N LEU A 220 4.58 3.16 -4.71
CA LEU A 220 4.60 3.00 -6.16
C LEU A 220 4.32 4.34 -6.83
N LEU A 221 5.32 4.86 -7.53
CA LEU A 221 5.21 6.07 -8.33
C LEU A 221 4.76 5.69 -9.75
N GLY A 222 3.52 5.98 -10.08
CA GLY A 222 2.99 5.84 -11.43
C GLY A 222 3.53 6.95 -12.34
N ASN A 223 4.35 6.60 -13.32
CA ASN A 223 4.97 7.48 -14.30
C ASN A 223 4.13 7.54 -15.58
N GLY A 224 2.89 8.04 -15.45
CA GLY A 224 1.90 8.01 -16.52
C GLY A 224 2.25 8.86 -17.76
N ASN A 225 3.27 9.71 -17.69
CA ASN A 225 3.76 10.51 -18.81
C ASN A 225 5.11 10.02 -19.37
N TYR A 226 5.64 8.90 -18.87
CA TYR A 226 6.88 8.28 -19.35
C TYR A 226 8.11 9.20 -19.28
N SER A 227 8.15 10.10 -18.29
CA SER A 227 9.31 10.97 -18.11
C SER A 227 10.50 10.18 -17.60
N HIS A 228 11.70 10.64 -17.94
CA HIS A 228 12.92 10.01 -17.45
C HIS A 228 13.12 10.31 -15.95
N PRO A 229 13.57 9.35 -15.11
CA PRO A 229 13.62 9.51 -13.66
C PRO A 229 14.52 10.64 -13.16
N ASP A 230 15.54 11.03 -13.93
CA ASP A 230 16.43 12.15 -13.59
C ASP A 230 15.70 13.49 -13.46
N LEU A 231 14.50 13.61 -14.04
CA LEU A 231 13.63 14.77 -13.86
C LEU A 231 12.89 14.76 -12.51
N TYR A 232 12.69 13.59 -11.90
CA TYR A 232 11.99 13.42 -10.63
C TYR A 232 12.93 13.32 -9.44
N VAL A 233 14.11 12.72 -9.63
CA VAL A 233 15.08 12.43 -8.56
C VAL A 233 15.41 13.65 -7.70
N PRO A 234 15.69 14.86 -8.25
CA PRO A 234 15.97 16.03 -7.41
C PRO A 234 14.82 16.40 -6.47
N TYR A 235 13.57 16.24 -6.91
CA TYR A 235 12.39 16.50 -6.08
C TYR A 235 12.20 15.44 -5.01
N ILE A 236 12.46 14.17 -5.32
CA ILE A 236 12.40 13.07 -4.34
C ILE A 236 13.49 13.27 -3.28
N GLU A 237 14.72 13.58 -3.68
CA GLU A 237 15.85 13.86 -2.78
C GLU A 237 15.54 15.01 -1.82
N GLN A 238 14.91 16.08 -2.30
CA GLN A 238 14.54 17.25 -1.50
C GLN A 238 13.65 16.91 -0.30
N THR A 239 12.85 15.83 -0.37
CA THR A 239 11.94 15.43 0.72
C THR A 239 12.65 14.80 1.91
N GLY A 240 13.92 14.40 1.73
CA GLY A 240 14.71 13.64 2.71
C GLY A 240 14.30 12.16 2.84
N ILE A 241 13.31 11.68 2.07
CA ILE A 241 12.79 10.31 2.21
C ILE A 241 13.84 9.23 1.94
N LEU A 242 14.84 9.53 1.09
CA LEU A 242 15.89 8.57 0.71
C LEU A 242 16.70 8.03 1.89
N LYS A 243 16.73 8.73 3.03
CA LYS A 243 17.31 8.23 4.29
C LYS A 243 16.78 6.84 4.65
N TYR A 244 15.49 6.60 4.39
CA TYR A 244 14.78 5.37 4.72
C TYR A 244 14.63 4.40 3.55
N VAL A 245 15.04 4.77 2.33
CA VAL A 245 14.75 3.94 1.14
C VAL A 245 15.73 2.78 1.03
N TYR A 246 15.18 1.58 0.86
CA TYR A 246 15.92 0.36 0.57
C TYR A 246 16.59 0.41 -0.80
N ARG A 247 17.88 0.07 -0.85
CA ARG A 247 18.65 -0.10 -2.08
C ARG A 247 18.71 -1.58 -2.43
N ALA A 248 18.21 -1.96 -3.60
CA ALA A 248 18.19 -3.36 -4.01
C ALA A 248 19.61 -3.81 -4.43
N PRO A 249 20.10 -4.97 -3.95
CA PRO A 249 21.39 -5.52 -4.36
C PRO A 249 21.35 -6.14 -5.75
N TYR A 250 20.15 -6.51 -6.21
CA TYR A 250 19.97 -7.23 -7.46
C TYR A 250 18.92 -6.60 -8.37
N LEU A 251 19.11 -6.80 -9.67
CA LEU A 251 18.17 -6.44 -10.72
C LEU A 251 18.07 -7.60 -11.73
N PRO A 252 16.93 -8.31 -11.81
CA PRO A 252 15.77 -8.26 -10.90
C PRO A 252 16.04 -8.97 -9.56
N MET A 253 15.23 -8.69 -8.54
CA MET A 253 15.14 -9.45 -7.30
C MET A 253 14.16 -10.62 -7.47
N ALA A 254 14.60 -11.82 -7.12
CA ALA A 254 13.75 -12.99 -6.91
C ALA A 254 13.03 -12.89 -5.55
N LEU A 255 11.99 -13.70 -5.33
CA LEU A 255 11.28 -13.73 -4.05
C LEU A 255 12.22 -13.96 -2.85
N ASP A 256 13.20 -14.85 -3.00
CA ASP A 256 14.15 -15.18 -1.93
C ASP A 256 15.21 -14.09 -1.69
N ASP A 257 15.41 -13.16 -2.62
CA ASP A 257 16.39 -12.08 -2.47
C ASP A 257 15.90 -10.99 -1.51
N TRP A 258 14.59 -10.90 -1.26
CA TRP A 258 14.02 -9.87 -0.40
C TRP A 258 14.39 -10.10 1.08
N PRO A 259 14.78 -9.04 1.81
CA PRO A 259 15.01 -9.11 3.25
C PRO A 259 13.69 -9.32 4.00
N THR A 260 13.81 -9.71 5.26
CA THR A 260 12.71 -9.71 6.24
C THR A 260 12.33 -8.30 6.64
N LEU A 261 11.12 -8.12 7.20
CA LEU A 261 10.74 -6.82 7.78
C LEU A 261 11.66 -6.43 8.92
N GLU A 262 12.04 -7.37 9.78
CA GLU A 262 12.98 -7.15 10.88
C GLU A 262 14.33 -6.61 10.37
N GLU A 263 14.89 -7.19 9.32
CA GLU A 263 16.13 -6.69 8.70
C GLU A 263 15.95 -5.26 8.14
N LEU A 264 14.86 -4.99 7.41
CA LEU A 264 14.57 -3.65 6.89
C LEU A 264 14.45 -2.61 8.02
N ILE A 265 13.82 -2.98 9.13
CA ILE A 265 13.63 -2.14 10.32
C ILE A 265 14.94 -1.88 11.04
N ILE A 266 15.73 -2.93 11.33
CA ILE A 266 17.01 -2.82 12.05
C ILE A 266 18.01 -1.97 11.24
N HIS A 267 18.03 -2.10 9.92
CA HIS A 267 18.87 -1.29 9.05
C HIS A 267 18.31 0.11 8.76
N GLY A 268 17.14 0.45 9.31
CA GLY A 268 16.47 1.74 9.07
C GLY A 268 16.04 1.96 7.62
N LYS A 269 16.01 0.92 6.78
CA LYS A 269 15.61 0.97 5.36
C LYS A 269 14.15 0.57 5.21
N ARG A 270 13.28 1.42 5.75
CA ARG A 270 11.85 1.18 5.97
C ARG A 270 10.94 1.69 4.83
N VAL A 271 11.50 2.15 3.72
CA VAL A 271 10.75 2.54 2.52
C VAL A 271 11.21 1.70 1.34
N ILE A 272 10.30 1.06 0.62
CA ILE A 272 10.57 0.42 -0.68
C ILE A 272 9.89 1.26 -1.74
N MET A 273 10.65 1.76 -2.72
CA MET A 273 10.14 2.69 -3.73
C MET A 273 10.23 2.10 -5.13
N PHE A 274 9.11 2.04 -5.82
CA PHE A 274 8.98 1.58 -7.20
C PHE A 274 8.56 2.71 -8.14
N ILE A 275 8.89 2.56 -9.42
CA ILE A 275 8.34 3.33 -10.53
C ILE A 275 7.87 2.36 -11.63
N ASP A 276 6.68 2.57 -12.18
CA ASP A 276 6.04 1.64 -13.12
C ASP A 276 6.68 1.66 -14.52
N TYR A 277 7.05 2.83 -15.03
CA TYR A 277 7.58 3.01 -16.38
C TYR A 277 8.85 3.85 -16.40
N VAL A 278 9.68 3.60 -17.40
CA VAL A 278 10.92 4.36 -17.68
C VAL A 278 11.79 4.43 -16.42
N SER A 279 12.24 3.28 -15.92
CA SER A 279 13.18 3.21 -14.79
C SER A 279 14.64 3.23 -15.25
N ASP A 280 15.53 3.74 -14.42
CA ASP A 280 16.98 3.56 -14.52
C ASP A 280 17.54 3.07 -13.18
N GLN A 281 17.09 1.88 -12.77
CA GLN A 281 17.49 1.28 -11.49
C GLN A 281 19.01 1.01 -11.39
N LYS A 282 19.74 0.96 -12.52
CA LYS A 282 21.21 0.87 -12.49
C LYS A 282 21.84 2.18 -11.99
N LYS A 283 21.29 3.32 -12.39
CA LYS A 283 21.72 4.65 -11.94
C LYS A 283 21.15 5.00 -10.57
N TYR A 284 19.91 4.60 -10.29
CA TYR A 284 19.18 4.86 -9.05
C TYR A 284 18.75 3.55 -8.38
N PRO A 285 19.65 2.82 -7.68
CA PRO A 285 19.37 1.50 -7.12
C PRO A 285 18.31 1.46 -6.01
N TRP A 286 17.88 2.64 -5.54
CA TRP A 286 16.78 2.83 -4.59
C TRP A 286 15.41 3.04 -5.26
N LEU A 287 15.37 3.29 -6.57
CA LEU A 287 14.14 3.46 -7.36
C LEU A 287 13.95 2.22 -8.23
N LEU A 288 13.17 1.27 -7.74
CA LEU A 288 13.02 -0.05 -8.34
C LEU A 288 12.12 0.00 -9.57
N ASP A 289 12.51 -0.67 -10.65
CA ASP A 289 11.64 -0.86 -11.83
C ASP A 289 10.52 -1.86 -11.47
N GLU A 290 9.28 -1.37 -11.33
CA GLU A 290 8.13 -2.19 -10.93
C GLU A 290 8.06 -3.47 -11.74
N PHE A 291 8.04 -3.40 -13.07
CA PHE A 291 7.75 -4.57 -13.91
C PHE A 291 8.92 -5.54 -14.04
N THR A 292 10.06 -5.26 -13.41
CA THR A 292 11.14 -6.25 -13.24
C THR A 292 11.03 -7.01 -11.93
N GLN A 293 10.43 -6.39 -10.92
CA GLN A 293 10.32 -6.88 -9.54
C GLN A 293 8.93 -7.43 -9.21
N MET A 294 7.91 -6.94 -9.91
CA MET A 294 6.49 -7.12 -9.68
C MET A 294 5.76 -7.29 -11.02
N TRP A 295 4.65 -8.01 -11.02
CA TRP A 295 3.68 -7.99 -12.10
C TRP A 295 2.32 -7.67 -11.52
N GLU A 296 1.34 -7.37 -12.36
CA GLU A 296 -0.01 -7.11 -11.89
C GLU A 296 -1.12 -7.71 -12.75
N THR A 297 -2.26 -7.89 -12.09
CA THR A 297 -3.54 -8.26 -12.69
C THR A 297 -4.06 -7.11 -13.56
N PRO A 298 -5.18 -7.28 -14.31
CA PRO A 298 -5.64 -6.25 -15.24
C PRO A 298 -5.72 -4.85 -14.62
N PHE A 299 -5.00 -3.92 -15.25
CA PHE A 299 -5.03 -2.48 -14.98
C PHE A 299 -6.38 -1.89 -15.36
N ASP A 300 -6.81 -0.87 -14.62
CA ASP A 300 -8.07 -0.15 -14.79
C ASP A 300 -9.30 -1.08 -14.99
N PRO A 301 -9.57 -1.98 -14.03
CA PRO A 301 -10.62 -2.99 -14.19
C PRO A 301 -12.00 -2.34 -14.30
N LEU A 302 -12.75 -2.70 -15.34
CA LEU A 302 -14.16 -2.31 -15.56
C LEU A 302 -15.16 -3.43 -15.23
N ASP A 303 -14.66 -4.65 -15.06
CA ASP A 303 -15.47 -5.83 -14.73
C ASP A 303 -15.14 -6.31 -13.30
N ARG A 304 -16.18 -6.47 -12.49
CA ARG A 304 -16.13 -6.96 -11.11
C ARG A 304 -15.65 -8.40 -10.96
N LYS A 305 -15.31 -9.11 -12.04
CA LYS A 305 -14.72 -10.44 -11.97
C LYS A 305 -13.31 -10.47 -11.39
N PHE A 306 -12.52 -9.40 -11.57
CA PHE A 306 -11.12 -9.29 -11.14
C PHE A 306 -10.30 -10.57 -11.41
N PRO A 307 -10.11 -10.97 -12.68
CA PRO A 307 -9.38 -12.20 -12.98
C PRO A 307 -7.90 -12.07 -12.55
N CYS A 308 -7.34 -13.14 -11.99
CA CYS A 308 -5.95 -13.16 -11.54
C CYS A 308 -4.95 -13.52 -12.65
N THR A 309 -5.07 -12.85 -13.80
CA THR A 309 -4.21 -13.08 -14.96
C THR A 309 -3.12 -12.01 -15.03
N VAL A 310 -1.89 -12.39 -15.35
CA VAL A 310 -0.81 -11.42 -15.61
C VAL A 310 -1.19 -10.53 -16.79
N GLN A 311 -1.28 -9.22 -16.57
CA GLN A 311 -1.51 -8.24 -17.65
C GLN A 311 -0.26 -7.37 -17.90
N ARG A 312 0.39 -6.89 -16.83
CA ARG A 312 1.60 -6.06 -16.93
C ARG A 312 2.74 -6.68 -16.13
N PRO A 313 3.93 -6.90 -16.72
CA PRO A 313 4.26 -6.72 -18.13
C PRO A 313 3.58 -7.78 -19.03
N PRO A 314 3.29 -7.44 -20.31
CA PRO A 314 2.74 -8.41 -21.26
C PRO A 314 3.76 -9.51 -21.58
N ASN A 315 3.26 -10.71 -21.88
CA ASN A 315 4.06 -11.89 -22.26
C ASN A 315 5.06 -12.38 -21.19
N LEU A 316 4.83 -12.05 -19.92
CA LEU A 316 5.63 -12.61 -18.83
C LEU A 316 5.33 -14.10 -18.68
N SER A 317 6.38 -14.93 -18.69
CA SER A 317 6.19 -16.38 -18.48
C SER A 317 5.75 -16.68 -17.04
N ASP A 318 4.94 -17.73 -16.85
CA ASP A 318 4.54 -18.20 -15.52
C ASP A 318 5.72 -18.45 -14.58
N LYS A 319 6.84 -18.95 -15.12
CA LYS A 319 8.07 -19.18 -14.35
C LYS A 319 8.62 -17.86 -13.79
N SER A 320 8.64 -16.81 -14.61
CA SER A 320 9.09 -15.48 -14.19
C SER A 320 8.08 -14.82 -13.24
N ALA A 321 6.79 -14.95 -13.52
CA ALA A 321 5.72 -14.43 -12.66
C ALA A 321 5.72 -15.05 -11.25
N LYS A 322 5.96 -16.36 -11.15
CA LYS A 322 6.10 -17.07 -9.87
C LYS A 322 7.31 -16.63 -9.04
N ASN A 323 8.32 -16.04 -9.68
CA ASN A 323 9.55 -15.60 -9.01
C ASN A 323 9.62 -14.07 -8.78
N ARG A 324 8.51 -13.35 -8.97
CA ARG A 324 8.38 -11.90 -8.77
C ARG A 324 7.27 -11.62 -7.78
N LEU A 325 7.28 -10.44 -7.17
CA LEU A 325 6.13 -9.92 -6.44
C LEU A 325 4.91 -9.83 -7.37
N TYR A 326 3.72 -9.71 -6.80
CA TYR A 326 2.58 -9.31 -7.62
C TYR A 326 1.54 -8.46 -6.91
N LEU A 327 0.98 -7.55 -7.68
CA LEU A 327 -0.04 -6.59 -7.29
C LEU A 327 -1.38 -7.00 -7.90
N MET A 328 -2.40 -7.10 -7.06
CA MET A 328 -3.77 -7.33 -7.49
C MET A 328 -4.49 -5.99 -7.56
N ASN A 329 -4.73 -5.51 -8.78
CA ASN A 329 -5.58 -4.35 -9.05
C ASN A 329 -7.04 -4.71 -8.74
N HIS A 330 -7.55 -4.16 -7.64
CA HIS A 330 -8.91 -4.36 -7.12
C HIS A 330 -9.62 -3.01 -6.93
N ASN A 331 -9.39 -2.11 -7.87
CA ASN A 331 -9.84 -0.72 -7.94
C ASN A 331 -10.85 -0.58 -9.09
N LEU A 332 -12.09 -1.03 -8.87
CA LEU A 332 -13.11 -1.04 -9.93
C LEU A 332 -13.38 0.38 -10.45
N ASN A 333 -13.31 0.55 -11.75
CA ASN A 333 -13.59 1.82 -12.42
C ASN A 333 -15.00 1.81 -13.02
N ALA A 334 -15.60 2.99 -13.03
CA ALA A 334 -16.76 3.35 -13.85
C ALA A 334 -16.30 4.30 -14.95
N GLU A 335 -16.73 4.03 -16.17
CA GLU A 335 -16.41 4.84 -17.34
C GLU A 335 -17.49 5.89 -17.59
N PHE A 336 -17.08 7.16 -17.65
CA PHE A 336 -17.95 8.28 -17.98
C PHE A 336 -17.48 8.90 -19.29
N ASN A 337 -18.42 9.16 -20.20
CA ASN A 337 -18.18 9.96 -21.39
C ASN A 337 -18.65 11.38 -21.12
N VAL A 338 -17.71 12.30 -20.92
CA VAL A 338 -17.99 13.71 -20.68
C VAL A 338 -17.32 14.52 -21.78
N PHE A 339 -18.13 15.23 -22.58
CA PHE A 339 -17.67 16.03 -23.72
C PHE A 339 -16.77 15.30 -24.73
N GLY A 340 -16.99 13.99 -24.95
CA GLY A 340 -16.20 13.19 -25.88
C GLY A 340 -14.84 12.73 -25.34
N ALA A 341 -14.61 12.91 -24.04
CA ALA A 341 -13.47 12.36 -23.32
C ALA A 341 -13.93 11.20 -22.41
N GLU A 342 -13.26 10.06 -22.52
CA GLU A 342 -13.48 8.89 -21.66
C GLU A 342 -12.70 9.10 -20.36
N ILE A 343 -13.41 9.23 -19.24
CA ILE A 343 -12.85 9.42 -17.91
C ILE A 343 -13.17 8.17 -17.08
N LEU A 344 -12.12 7.57 -16.50
CA LEU A 344 -12.27 6.52 -15.51
C LEU A 344 -12.23 7.13 -14.12
N VAL A 345 -13.21 6.74 -13.31
CA VAL A 345 -13.29 7.11 -11.90
C VAL A 345 -13.67 5.91 -11.07
N PRO A 346 -13.38 5.88 -9.76
CA PRO A 346 -13.78 4.78 -8.90
C PRO A 346 -15.28 4.53 -8.92
N ALA A 347 -15.67 3.26 -8.98
CA ALA A 347 -17.06 2.81 -8.91
C ALA A 347 -17.59 2.86 -7.47
N VAL A 348 -17.70 4.06 -6.90
CA VAL A 348 -18.01 4.30 -5.48
C VAL A 348 -19.30 3.62 -4.99
N ALA A 349 -20.28 3.44 -5.88
CA ALA A 349 -21.55 2.78 -5.57
C ALA A 349 -21.40 1.28 -5.23
N LEU A 350 -20.26 0.66 -5.56
CA LEU A 350 -20.02 -0.77 -5.41
C LEU A 350 -18.96 -1.09 -4.35
N LEU A 351 -18.47 -0.09 -3.60
CA LEU A 351 -17.39 -0.26 -2.62
C LEU A 351 -17.75 -1.27 -1.52
N ASN A 352 -19.01 -1.30 -1.08
CA ASN A 352 -19.46 -2.23 -0.05
C ASN A 352 -19.43 -3.70 -0.52
N GLU A 353 -19.52 -3.94 -1.83
CA GLU A 353 -19.30 -5.26 -2.40
C GLU A 353 -17.85 -5.51 -2.79
N THR A 354 -17.17 -4.56 -3.44
CA THR A 354 -15.80 -4.77 -3.95
C THR A 354 -14.82 -4.88 -2.80
N ASN A 355 -14.93 -4.07 -1.75
CA ASN A 355 -13.99 -4.10 -0.62
C ASN A 355 -14.41 -5.09 0.49
N ASN A 356 -15.32 -6.03 0.18
CA ASN A 356 -15.82 -7.00 1.13
C ASN A 356 -14.91 -8.24 1.28
N VAL A 357 -15.10 -9.00 2.36
CA VAL A 357 -14.38 -10.25 2.63
C VAL A 357 -14.91 -11.40 1.77
N THR A 358 -16.21 -11.39 1.45
CA THR A 358 -16.86 -12.47 0.69
C THR A 358 -17.89 -11.92 -0.29
N GLY A 359 -18.32 -12.77 -1.23
CA GLY A 359 -19.32 -12.41 -2.24
C GLY A 359 -18.73 -12.11 -3.62
N TYR A 360 -19.60 -11.97 -4.61
CA TYR A 360 -19.20 -11.73 -5.99
C TYR A 360 -18.50 -10.38 -6.17
N GLY A 361 -17.30 -10.42 -6.74
CA GLY A 361 -16.44 -9.25 -6.95
C GLY A 361 -15.81 -8.68 -5.69
N SER A 362 -15.91 -9.40 -4.56
CA SER A 362 -15.26 -9.01 -3.30
C SER A 362 -13.75 -9.21 -3.34
N LEU A 363 -13.04 -8.40 -2.56
CA LEU A 363 -11.59 -8.45 -2.42
C LEU A 363 -11.14 -9.82 -1.89
N GLY A 364 -11.85 -10.36 -0.91
CA GLY A 364 -11.51 -11.67 -0.36
C GLY A 364 -11.73 -12.81 -1.36
N LEU A 365 -12.74 -12.76 -2.22
CA LEU A 365 -12.89 -13.74 -3.30
C LEU A 365 -11.75 -13.64 -4.32
N ALA A 366 -11.44 -12.42 -4.78
CA ALA A 366 -10.35 -12.18 -5.74
C ALA A 366 -8.99 -12.64 -5.19
N ALA A 367 -8.67 -12.28 -3.94
CA ALA A 367 -7.42 -12.68 -3.29
C ALA A 367 -7.30 -14.21 -3.13
N ASN A 368 -8.40 -14.89 -2.81
CA ASN A 368 -8.43 -16.35 -2.71
C ASN A 368 -8.24 -17.02 -4.08
N ASN A 369 -8.87 -16.49 -5.14
CA ASN A 369 -8.67 -16.97 -6.50
C ASN A 369 -7.20 -16.80 -6.92
N CYS A 370 -6.62 -15.63 -6.70
CA CYS A 370 -5.19 -15.39 -6.95
C CYS A 370 -4.28 -16.37 -6.20
N ARG A 371 -4.56 -16.61 -4.91
CA ARG A 371 -3.81 -17.57 -4.11
C ARG A 371 -3.90 -18.99 -4.67
N SER A 372 -5.08 -19.38 -5.17
CA SER A 372 -5.30 -20.68 -5.81
C SER A 372 -4.54 -20.79 -7.15
N ASP A 373 -4.65 -19.77 -8.00
CA ASP A 373 -4.08 -19.77 -9.35
C ASP A 373 -2.54 -19.76 -9.32
N TRP A 374 -1.94 -19.01 -8.39
CA TRP A 374 -0.50 -18.79 -8.31
C TRP A 374 0.21 -19.58 -7.20
N GLY A 375 -0.54 -20.27 -6.33
CA GLY A 375 0.00 -21.06 -5.23
C GLY A 375 0.59 -20.24 -4.08
N ARG A 376 0.41 -18.92 -4.09
CA ARG A 376 0.85 -17.99 -3.03
C ARG A 376 -0.07 -16.77 -2.99
N ALA A 377 -0.24 -16.15 -1.83
CA ALA A 377 -1.08 -14.96 -1.70
C ALA A 377 -0.50 -13.75 -2.46
N PRO A 378 -1.35 -12.78 -2.88
CA PRO A 378 -0.89 -11.52 -3.46
C PRO A 378 0.00 -10.74 -2.52
N ASN A 379 0.99 -10.03 -3.05
CA ASN A 379 1.78 -9.13 -2.22
C ASN A 379 1.00 -7.86 -1.92
N ILE A 380 0.31 -7.31 -2.91
CA ILE A 380 -0.47 -6.08 -2.78
C ILE A 380 -1.93 -6.35 -3.14
N LEU A 381 -2.84 -5.91 -2.28
CA LEU A 381 -4.27 -5.81 -2.54
C LEU A 381 -4.59 -4.33 -2.77
N ASN A 382 -4.60 -3.88 -4.03
CA ASN A 382 -4.65 -2.47 -4.38
C ASN A 382 -6.10 -2.02 -4.57
N VAL A 383 -6.62 -1.18 -3.67
CA VAL A 383 -8.05 -0.81 -3.60
C VAL A 383 -8.26 0.70 -3.64
N ASP A 384 -9.43 1.11 -4.13
CA ASP A 384 -9.98 2.44 -3.89
C ASP A 384 -10.79 2.43 -2.59
N TYR A 385 -10.80 3.55 -1.86
CA TYR A 385 -11.58 3.76 -0.64
C TYR A 385 -11.42 2.61 0.36
N TYR A 386 -10.18 2.36 0.79
CA TYR A 386 -9.82 1.22 1.65
C TYR A 386 -10.66 1.10 2.93
N ASN A 387 -11.20 2.23 3.42
CA ASN A 387 -12.00 2.30 4.64
C ASN A 387 -13.48 1.90 4.43
N TYR A 388 -13.93 1.73 3.19
CA TYR A 388 -15.27 1.22 2.83
C TYR A 388 -15.27 -0.30 2.63
N GLY A 389 -16.44 -0.93 2.71
CA GLY A 389 -16.60 -2.36 2.51
C GLY A 389 -17.78 -2.94 3.29
N GLY A 390 -17.73 -4.26 3.56
CA GLY A 390 -18.78 -4.93 4.35
C GLY A 390 -18.90 -4.40 5.79
N PHE A 391 -17.80 -3.82 6.29
CA PHE A 391 -17.69 -3.01 7.49
C PHE A 391 -16.42 -2.16 7.36
N PRO A 392 -16.25 -1.07 8.13
CA PRO A 392 -15.03 -0.26 8.07
C PRO A 392 -13.77 -1.11 8.32
N GLY A 393 -12.86 -1.14 7.34
CA GLY A 393 -11.63 -1.92 7.42
C GLY A 393 -11.74 -3.39 7.00
N SER A 394 -12.82 -3.80 6.34
CA SER A 394 -12.97 -5.19 5.87
C SER A 394 -11.85 -5.66 4.94
N VAL A 395 -11.18 -4.74 4.24
CA VAL A 395 -9.99 -5.06 3.44
C VAL A 395 -8.84 -5.58 4.31
N PHE A 396 -8.63 -5.03 5.52
CA PHE A 396 -7.58 -5.48 6.41
C PHE A 396 -7.83 -6.88 6.97
N GLU A 397 -9.09 -7.29 7.12
CA GLU A 397 -9.43 -8.68 7.42
C GLU A 397 -8.97 -9.62 6.29
N VAL A 398 -9.15 -9.22 5.03
CA VAL A 398 -8.67 -10.02 3.88
C VAL A 398 -7.14 -10.13 3.90
N ALA A 399 -6.42 -9.02 4.12
CA ALA A 399 -4.96 -9.06 4.23
C ALA A 399 -4.49 -9.94 5.41
N ALA A 400 -5.15 -9.86 6.56
CA ALA A 400 -4.84 -10.69 7.71
C ALA A 400 -5.04 -12.19 7.41
N GLN A 401 -6.14 -12.56 6.74
CA GLN A 401 -6.40 -13.92 6.28
C GLN A 401 -5.33 -14.41 5.29
N MET A 402 -4.89 -13.55 4.36
CA MET A 402 -3.82 -13.88 3.42
C MET A 402 -2.46 -14.07 4.11
N ASN A 403 -2.23 -13.33 5.19
CA ASN A 403 -1.05 -13.48 6.03
C ASN A 403 -1.18 -14.54 7.12
N ASN A 404 -2.33 -15.19 7.30
CA ASN A 404 -2.57 -16.10 8.42
C ASN A 404 -2.24 -15.44 9.79
N VAL A 405 -2.76 -14.23 10.01
CA VAL A 405 -2.71 -13.49 11.29
C VAL A 405 -4.13 -13.12 11.72
N THR A 406 -4.31 -12.79 13.00
CA THR A 406 -5.65 -12.46 13.54
C THR A 406 -5.94 -10.98 13.38
N TYR A 407 -7.05 -10.63 12.74
CA TYR A 407 -7.50 -9.24 12.63
C TYR A 407 -8.46 -8.87 13.75
N ASP A 408 -8.19 -7.74 14.42
CA ASP A 408 -9.12 -7.11 15.35
C ASP A 408 -10.00 -6.10 14.61
N ARG A 409 -11.29 -6.41 14.46
CA ARG A 409 -12.27 -5.51 13.80
C ARG A 409 -12.47 -4.18 14.54
N GLY A 410 -12.06 -4.06 15.80
CA GLY A 410 -12.10 -2.80 16.55
C GLY A 410 -10.90 -1.88 16.28
N SER A 411 -9.87 -2.34 15.57
CA SER A 411 -8.60 -1.63 15.40
C SER A 411 -8.59 -0.59 14.26
N CYS A 412 -9.63 -0.53 13.44
CA CYS A 412 -9.77 0.34 12.27
C CYS A 412 -11.23 0.83 12.16
N CYS A 413 -11.59 1.92 11.48
CA CYS A 413 -10.79 2.88 10.69
C CYS A 413 -11.25 4.30 11.00
N GLY A 414 -10.42 5.31 10.74
CA GLY A 414 -10.78 6.72 10.92
C GLY A 414 -11.01 7.14 12.38
N THR A 415 -10.70 6.27 13.35
CA THR A 415 -10.53 6.69 14.74
C THR A 415 -9.16 7.34 14.85
N VAL A 416 -9.12 8.68 14.95
CA VAL A 416 -7.88 9.41 15.25
C VAL A 416 -7.27 8.77 16.51
N SER A 417 -6.17 8.03 16.36
CA SER A 417 -5.56 7.35 17.48
C SER A 417 -5.13 8.38 18.52
N SER A 418 -5.61 8.22 19.76
CA SER A 418 -5.32 9.10 20.90
C SER A 418 -3.81 9.23 21.21
N ALA A 419 -2.97 8.39 20.60
CA ALA A 419 -1.52 8.42 20.76
C ALA A 419 -0.88 9.71 20.22
N SER A 420 -1.51 10.42 19.28
CA SER A 420 -1.02 11.71 18.76
C SER A 420 -1.25 12.88 19.72
N LEU A 421 -2.22 12.76 20.65
CA LEU A 421 -2.60 13.84 21.56
C LEU A 421 -1.70 13.93 22.80
N THR A 422 -0.96 12.88 23.13
CA THR A 422 -0.08 12.86 24.30
C THR A 422 1.20 13.68 24.10
N GLN A 423 1.63 13.88 22.86
CA GLN A 423 2.82 14.70 22.56
C GLN A 423 2.49 16.21 22.46
N ALA A 424 1.27 16.59 22.09
CA ALA A 424 0.84 17.99 22.11
C ALA A 424 0.60 18.52 23.55
N ALA A 425 0.18 17.65 24.46
CA ALA A 425 -0.06 18.00 25.87
C ALA A 425 1.23 18.37 26.63
N SER A 426 2.39 17.88 26.20
CA SER A 426 3.68 18.18 26.85
C SER A 426 4.18 19.60 26.56
N TRP A 427 3.86 20.16 25.39
CA TRP A 427 4.24 21.53 25.03
C TRP A 427 3.35 22.59 25.69
N THR A 428 2.06 22.30 25.89
CA THR A 428 1.15 23.19 26.62
C THR A 428 1.52 23.30 28.11
N GLY A 429 2.02 22.22 28.72
CA GLY A 429 2.49 22.23 30.10
C GLY A 429 3.77 23.07 30.30
N LEU A 430 4.69 23.02 29.34
CA LEU A 430 5.93 23.80 29.36
C LEU A 430 5.69 25.31 29.15
N LEU A 431 4.77 25.68 28.26
CA LEU A 431 4.38 27.08 28.04
C LEU A 431 3.65 27.66 29.26
N ALA A 432 2.75 26.89 29.89
CA ALA A 432 2.07 27.32 31.11
C ALA A 432 3.07 27.56 32.27
N ALA A 433 4.05 26.67 32.44
CA ALA A 433 5.08 26.80 33.47
C ALA A 433 5.98 28.03 33.26
N LEU A 434 6.35 28.33 32.01
CA LEU A 434 7.18 29.49 31.65
C LEU A 434 6.42 30.82 31.81
N LEU A 435 5.12 30.86 31.52
CA LEU A 435 4.28 32.05 31.75
C LEU A 435 4.06 32.33 33.24
N SER A 436 3.87 31.30 34.07
CA SER A 436 3.76 31.48 35.52
C SER A 436 5.07 31.97 36.17
N ALA A 437 6.23 31.59 35.62
CA ALA A 437 7.52 32.09 36.11
C ALA A 437 7.77 33.56 35.72
N TYR A 438 7.24 34.02 34.59
CA TYR A 438 7.35 35.42 34.15
C TYR A 438 6.41 36.38 34.91
N LEU A 439 5.29 35.88 35.44
CA LEU A 439 4.35 36.66 36.25
C LEU A 439 4.73 36.75 37.74
N MET A 440 5.79 36.06 38.17
CA MET A 440 6.32 36.10 39.55
C MET A 440 7.66 36.84 39.69
N LEU A 441 8.14 37.48 38.62
CA LEU A 441 9.23 38.45 38.61
C LEU A 441 8.67 39.84 38.34
#